data_AF-A0A2V0NYN1-F1
#
_entry.id   AF-A0A2V0NYN1-F1
#
_cell.length_a   1.000
_cell.length_b   1.000
_cell.length_c   1.000
_cell.angle_alpha   90.00
_cell.angle_beta   90.00
_cell.angle_gamma   90.00
#
_symmetry.space_group_name_H-M   'P 1'
#
loop_
_entity.id
_entity.type
_entity.pdbx_description
1 polymer ?
#
loop_
_entity_poly.entity_id
_entity_poly.type
_entity_poly.pdbx_seq_one_letter_code
_entity_poly.pdbx_strand_id
1 'polypeptide(L)'
;MTLDEAKWVSYRLYLRARDYFDRQQPREKRILEYLVTLRDTAERSRQLDAAVTPGPTKFSDSHDYLWSTPARLYAVLDGTLRAWEEMNAAAAAKMGGDAREPRKVRAMREIKDEIMRRYL
;
A
#
# COMPACT_ATOMS: atom_id res chain seq x y z
N MET A 1 -12.68 7.92 -35.90
CA MET A 1 -12.43 7.14 -34.68
C MET A 1 -13.62 6.23 -34.44
N THR A 2 -13.39 4.93 -34.38
CA THR A 2 -14.43 3.97 -34.01
C THR A 2 -14.63 4.00 -32.48
N LEU A 3 -15.78 3.54 -31.99
CA LEU A 3 -16.08 3.52 -30.55
C LEU A 3 -15.04 2.70 -29.75
N ASP A 4 -14.48 1.66 -30.36
CA ASP A 4 -13.48 0.81 -29.75
C ASP A 4 -12.10 1.48 -29.64
N GLU A 5 -11.70 2.28 -30.63
CA GLU A 5 -10.50 3.12 -30.54
C GLU A 5 -10.63 4.15 -29.40
N ALA A 6 -11.80 4.77 -29.26
CA ALA A 6 -12.06 5.73 -28.19
C ALA A 6 -11.98 5.08 -26.79
N LYS A 7 -12.55 3.88 -26.63
CA LYS A 7 -12.45 3.10 -25.38
C LYS A 7 -11.00 2.72 -25.06
N TRP A 8 -10.26 2.28 -26.05
CA TRP A 8 -8.87 1.86 -25.86
C TRP A 8 -7.94 3.04 -25.55
N VAL A 9 -8.12 4.18 -26.22
CA VAL A 9 -7.40 5.43 -25.89
C VAL A 9 -7.74 5.87 -24.47
N SER A 10 -9.02 5.84 -24.08
CA SER A 10 -9.46 6.18 -22.72
C SER A 10 -8.84 5.26 -21.67
N TYR A 11 -8.83 3.96 -21.92
CA TYR A 11 -8.19 2.97 -21.04
C TYR A 11 -6.69 3.23 -20.89
N ARG A 12 -5.99 3.53 -21.98
CA ARG A 12 -4.56 3.86 -21.96
C ARG A 12 -4.27 5.15 -21.20
N LEU A 13 -5.10 6.17 -21.35
CA LEU A 13 -5.00 7.42 -20.60
C LEU A 13 -5.22 7.17 -19.10
N TYR A 14 -6.20 6.34 -18.74
CA TYR A 14 -6.42 5.92 -17.35
C TYR A 14 -5.20 5.20 -16.76
N LEU A 15 -4.63 4.22 -17.48
CA LEU A 15 -3.43 3.51 -17.03
C LEU A 15 -2.27 4.50 -16.80
N ARG A 16 -2.03 5.41 -17.75
CA ARG A 16 -0.97 6.40 -17.64
C ARG A 16 -1.19 7.37 -16.47
N ALA A 17 -2.44 7.81 -16.25
CA ALA A 17 -2.78 8.69 -15.14
C ALA A 17 -2.60 7.98 -13.79
N ARG A 18 -3.06 6.73 -13.66
CA ARG A 18 -2.87 5.91 -12.47
C ARG A 18 -1.39 5.75 -12.14
N ASP A 19 -0.58 5.35 -13.11
CA ASP A 19 0.86 5.15 -12.91
C ASP A 19 1.57 6.47 -12.54
N TYR A 20 1.11 7.61 -13.08
CA TYR A 20 1.59 8.94 -12.69
C TYR A 20 1.25 9.28 -11.23
N PHE A 21 0.01 9.04 -10.80
CA PHE A 21 -0.41 9.29 -9.43
C PHE A 21 0.29 8.35 -8.44
N ASP A 22 0.48 7.08 -8.79
CA ASP A 22 1.20 6.11 -7.96
C ASP A 22 2.65 6.52 -7.70
N ARG A 23 3.30 7.16 -8.68
CA ARG A 23 4.65 7.73 -8.53
C ARG A 23 4.70 8.97 -7.64
N GLN A 24 3.61 9.74 -7.54
CA GLN A 24 3.51 10.91 -6.66
C GLN A 24 3.21 10.55 -5.20
N GLN A 25 2.83 9.30 -4.92
CA GLN A 25 2.54 8.90 -3.56
C GLN A 25 3.78 8.97 -2.66
N PRO A 26 3.62 9.26 -1.35
CA PRO A 26 4.70 9.18 -0.40
C PRO A 26 5.39 7.82 -0.46
N ARG A 27 6.72 7.80 -0.40
CA ARG A 27 7.52 6.58 -0.50
C ARG A 27 7.08 5.51 0.51
N GLU A 28 6.66 5.90 1.72
CA GLU A 28 6.17 4.98 2.74
C GLU A 28 4.92 4.24 2.25
N LYS A 29 3.99 4.93 1.61
CA LYS A 29 2.78 4.31 1.05
C LYS A 29 3.13 3.30 -0.05
N ARG A 30 4.09 3.65 -0.92
CA ARG A 30 4.54 2.80 -2.02
C ARG A 30 5.24 1.53 -1.52
N ILE A 31 6.09 1.65 -0.50
CA ILE A 31 6.72 0.49 0.19
C ILE A 31 5.63 -0.43 0.75
N LEU A 32 4.66 0.14 1.49
CA LEU A 32 3.60 -0.65 2.12
C LEU A 32 2.67 -1.31 1.10
N GLU A 33 2.34 -0.63 0.00
CA GLU A 33 1.55 -1.21 -1.08
C GLU A 33 2.27 -2.41 -1.70
N TYR A 34 3.58 -2.31 -1.94
CA TYR A 34 4.38 -3.44 -2.39
C TYR A 34 4.36 -4.60 -1.39
N LEU A 35 4.63 -4.35 -0.11
CA LEU A 35 4.64 -5.38 0.93
C LEU A 35 3.28 -6.11 1.06
N VAL A 36 2.17 -5.41 0.83
CA VAL A 36 0.82 -5.98 0.87
C VAL A 36 0.53 -6.87 -0.35
N THR A 37 1.21 -6.67 -1.49
CA THR A 37 1.07 -7.56 -2.66
C THR A 37 1.77 -8.91 -2.47
N LEU A 38 2.77 -8.98 -1.59
CA LEU A 38 3.54 -10.19 -1.31
C LEU A 38 2.68 -11.19 -0.53
N ARG A 39 2.52 -12.39 -1.10
CA ARG A 39 1.73 -13.47 -0.50
C ARG A 39 2.54 -14.33 0.47
N ASP A 40 3.83 -14.49 0.20
CA ASP A 40 4.73 -15.24 1.06
C ASP A 40 5.21 -14.36 2.22
N THR A 41 5.01 -14.86 3.44
CA THR A 41 5.37 -14.17 4.68
C THR A 41 6.88 -14.07 4.84
N ALA A 42 7.64 -15.07 4.39
CA ALA A 42 9.11 -15.05 4.46
C ALA A 42 9.67 -13.99 3.51
N GLU A 43 9.18 -13.95 2.27
CA GLU A 43 9.55 -12.92 1.31
C GLU A 43 9.15 -11.52 1.78
N ARG A 44 7.93 -11.36 2.32
CA ARG A 44 7.48 -10.08 2.89
C ARG A 44 8.40 -9.60 4.01
N SER A 45 8.84 -10.49 4.89
CA SER A 45 9.76 -10.18 5.98
C SER A 45 11.10 -9.68 5.45
N ARG A 46 11.67 -10.35 4.43
CA ARG A 46 12.93 -9.95 3.80
C ARG A 46 12.82 -8.59 3.10
N GLN A 47 11.72 -8.35 2.40
CA GLN A 47 11.48 -7.07 1.73
C GLN A 47 11.24 -5.94 2.73
N LEU A 48 10.62 -6.23 3.88
CA LEU A 48 10.51 -5.27 4.98
C LEU A 48 11.90 -4.90 5.52
N ASP A 49 12.78 -5.88 5.71
CA ASP A 49 14.17 -5.66 6.18
C ASP A 49 14.95 -4.79 5.19
N ALA A 50 14.79 -5.04 3.90
CA ALA A 50 15.36 -4.23 2.84
C ALA A 50 14.80 -2.78 2.84
N ALA A 51 13.50 -2.62 3.13
CA ALA A 51 12.85 -1.31 3.15
C ALA A 51 13.23 -0.43 4.35
N VAL A 52 13.69 -1.03 5.46
CA VAL A 52 14.15 -0.27 6.65
C VAL A 52 15.66 -0.04 6.67
N THR A 53 16.41 -0.79 5.86
CA THR A 53 17.87 -0.65 5.77
C THR A 53 18.22 0.48 4.82
N PRO A 54 18.93 1.54 5.27
CA PRO A 54 19.33 2.63 4.41
C PRO A 54 20.24 2.11 3.27
N GLY A 55 19.81 2.34 2.03
CA GLY A 55 20.56 1.95 0.84
C GLY A 55 20.51 3.04 -0.22
N PRO A 56 21.34 2.97 -1.28
CA PRO A 56 21.26 3.90 -2.39
C PRO A 56 19.87 3.81 -3.05
N THR A 57 19.12 4.90 -3.00
CA THR A 57 17.82 5.01 -3.68
C THR A 57 18.07 5.07 -5.18
N LYS A 58 17.92 3.93 -5.86
CA LYS A 58 17.99 3.86 -7.32
C LYS A 58 16.58 3.88 -7.89
N PHE A 59 16.34 4.83 -8.77
CA PHE A 59 15.14 4.86 -9.61
C PHE A 59 15.39 3.93 -10.80
N SER A 60 14.57 2.90 -10.98
CA SER A 60 14.54 2.13 -12.23
C SER A 60 13.14 2.25 -12.83
N ASP A 61 13.02 2.09 -14.15
CA ASP A 61 11.73 2.18 -14.84
C ASP A 61 10.69 1.15 -14.37
N SER A 62 11.11 0.10 -13.67
CA SER A 62 10.26 -1.02 -13.24
C SER A 62 10.10 -1.14 -11.72
N HIS A 63 11.11 -0.75 -10.94
CA HIS A 63 11.13 -0.93 -9.48
C HIS A 63 11.86 0.25 -8.82
N ASP A 64 11.25 0.83 -7.79
CA ASP A 64 11.92 1.82 -6.96
C ASP A 64 12.58 1.13 -5.77
N TYR A 65 13.89 1.29 -5.62
CA TYR A 65 14.60 0.90 -4.41
C TYR A 65 14.36 1.95 -3.33
N LEU A 66 13.19 1.89 -2.68
CA LEU A 66 12.79 2.80 -1.62
C LEU A 66 13.18 2.24 -0.26
N TRP A 67 13.64 3.13 0.62
CA TRP A 67 13.79 2.85 2.03
C TRP A 67 13.10 3.94 2.85
N SER A 68 12.69 3.61 4.07
CA SER A 68 12.17 4.55 5.06
C SER A 68 12.52 4.09 6.46
N THR A 69 12.13 4.85 7.47
CA THR A 69 12.34 4.47 8.87
C THR A 69 11.15 3.63 9.37
N PRO A 70 11.39 2.63 10.25
CA PRO A 70 10.31 1.82 10.83
C PRO A 70 9.19 2.66 11.45
N ALA A 71 9.53 3.74 12.16
CA ALA A 71 8.57 4.65 12.78
C ALA A 71 7.63 5.33 11.76
N ARG A 72 8.15 5.70 10.57
CA ARG A 72 7.33 6.34 9.51
C ARG A 72 6.40 5.32 8.84
N LEU A 73 6.91 4.12 8.58
CA LEU A 73 6.08 3.02 8.06
C LEU A 73 4.96 2.66 9.04
N TYR A 74 5.29 2.57 10.33
CA TYR A 74 4.30 2.34 11.39
C TYR A 74 3.24 3.43 11.44
N ALA A 75 3.63 4.71 11.45
CA ALA A 75 2.70 5.82 11.52
C ALA A 75 1.70 5.84 10.34
N VAL A 76 2.18 5.51 9.13
CA VAL A 76 1.34 5.44 7.93
C VAL A 76 0.36 4.26 8.02
N LEU A 77 0.81 3.09 8.48
CA LEU A 77 -0.06 1.93 8.71
C LEU A 77 -1.11 2.21 9.78
N ASP A 78 -0.70 2.79 10.91
CA ASP A 78 -1.59 3.10 12.02
C ASP A 78 -2.67 4.11 11.60
N GLY A 79 -2.28 5.21 10.93
CA GLY A 79 -3.23 6.19 10.41
C GLY A 79 -4.21 5.59 9.39
N THR A 80 -3.71 4.72 8.50
CA THR A 80 -4.57 4.07 7.48
C THR A 80 -5.56 3.09 8.11
N LEU A 81 -5.11 2.29 9.08
CA LEU A 81 -5.97 1.33 9.78
C LEU A 81 -7.02 2.03 10.63
N ARG A 82 -6.67 3.10 11.35
CA ARG A 82 -7.65 3.91 12.10
C ARG A 82 -8.69 4.53 11.20
N ALA A 83 -8.28 5.12 10.08
CA ALA A 83 -9.22 5.68 9.11
C ALA A 83 -10.18 4.61 8.57
N TRP A 84 -9.68 3.40 8.30
CA TRP A 84 -10.54 2.29 7.88
C TRP A 84 -11.53 1.87 8.97
N GLU A 85 -11.09 1.77 10.23
CA GLU A 85 -11.94 1.42 11.38
C GLU A 85 -13.04 2.45 11.60
N GLU A 86 -12.71 3.74 11.54
CA GLU A 86 -13.67 4.85 11.65
C GLU A 86 -14.70 4.81 10.52
N MET A 87 -14.25 4.62 9.27
CA MET A 87 -15.13 4.49 8.11
C MET A 87 -16.05 3.28 8.22
N ASN A 88 -15.51 2.14 8.68
CA ASN A 88 -16.26 0.90 8.82
C ASN A 88 -17.30 1.00 9.95
N ALA A 89 -16.93 1.58 11.09
CA ALA A 89 -17.85 1.84 12.20
C ALA A 89 -18.99 2.80 11.79
N ALA A 90 -18.66 3.87 11.06
CA ALA A 90 -19.65 4.80 10.53
C ALA A 90 -20.58 4.15 9.51
N ALA A 91 -20.07 3.24 8.68
CA ALA A 91 -20.88 2.47 7.73
C ALA A 91 -21.80 1.47 8.46
N ALA A 92 -21.28 0.76 9.47
CA ALA A 92 -22.04 -0.19 10.28
C ALA A 92 -23.21 0.49 11.00
N ALA A 93 -22.99 1.68 11.57
CA ALA A 93 -24.03 2.48 12.21
C ALA A 93 -25.16 2.90 11.24
N LYS A 94 -24.85 3.08 9.95
CA LYS A 94 -25.83 3.50 8.93
C LYS A 94 -26.52 2.34 8.22
N MET A 95 -25.82 1.21 8.04
CA MET A 95 -26.28 0.08 7.21
C MET A 95 -26.65 -1.17 8.02
N GLY A 96 -26.50 -1.16 9.35
CA GLY A 96 -26.97 -2.23 10.23
C GLY A 96 -26.13 -3.50 10.23
N GLY A 97 -24.89 -3.45 9.72
CA GLY A 97 -23.99 -4.60 9.69
C GLY A 97 -22.53 -4.20 9.49
N ASP A 98 -21.62 -4.98 10.08
CA ASP A 98 -20.18 -4.78 9.96
C ASP A 98 -19.69 -5.29 8.59
N ALA A 99 -18.86 -4.51 7.89
CA ALA A 99 -18.30 -4.98 6.63
C ALA A 99 -17.21 -6.02 6.91
N ARG A 100 -17.27 -7.16 6.20
CA ARG A 100 -16.23 -8.20 6.32
C ARG A 100 -14.85 -7.59 6.07
N GLU A 101 -13.92 -7.81 7.01
CA GLU A 101 -12.56 -7.28 6.90
C GLU A 101 -11.90 -7.69 5.57
N PRO A 102 -11.48 -6.72 4.74
CA PRO A 102 -10.79 -7.03 3.50
C PRO A 102 -9.43 -7.67 3.78
N ARG A 103 -9.02 -8.61 2.93
CA ARG A 103 -7.68 -9.24 2.99
C ARG A 103 -6.54 -8.21 3.07
N LYS A 104 -6.71 -7.06 2.39
CA LYS A 104 -5.74 -5.96 2.41
C LYS A 104 -5.53 -5.38 3.81
N VAL A 105 -6.62 -5.20 4.57
CA VAL A 105 -6.60 -4.64 5.93
C VAL A 105 -5.93 -5.61 6.89
N ARG A 106 -6.27 -6.90 6.79
CA ARG A 106 -5.59 -7.95 7.56
C ARG A 106 -4.08 -7.99 7.30
N ALA A 107 -3.66 -7.92 6.03
CA ALA A 107 -2.24 -7.87 5.68
C ALA A 107 -1.54 -6.62 6.25
N MET A 108 -2.22 -5.46 6.25
CA MET A 108 -1.70 -4.23 6.86
C MET A 108 -1.53 -4.37 8.38
N ARG A 109 -2.45 -5.03 9.09
CA ARG A 109 -2.30 -5.33 10.53
C ARG A 109 -1.10 -6.24 10.78
N GLU A 110 -0.95 -7.31 10.02
CA GLU A 110 0.19 -8.22 10.14
C GLU A 110 1.54 -7.51 9.97
N ILE A 111 1.65 -6.63 8.96
CA ILE A 111 2.86 -5.83 8.73
C ILE A 111 3.08 -4.83 9.86
N LYS A 112 2.01 -4.18 10.37
CA LYS A 112 2.09 -3.25 11.50
C LYS A 112 2.64 -3.95 12.75
N ASP A 113 2.10 -5.12 13.06
CA ASP A 113 2.52 -5.93 14.21
C ASP A 113 3.96 -6.44 14.04
N GLU A 114 4.35 -6.82 12.82
CA GLU A 114 5.71 -7.20 12.51
C GLU A 114 6.70 -6.05 12.71
N ILE A 115 6.35 -4.84 12.26
CA ILE A 115 7.17 -3.64 12.45
C ILE A 115 7.31 -3.32 13.94
N MET A 116 6.22 -3.36 14.71
CA MET A 116 6.29 -3.18 16.16
C MET A 116 7.19 -4.22 16.81
N ARG A 117 7.03 -5.51 16.48
CA ARG A 117 7.77 -6.57 17.15
C ARG A 117 9.28 -6.53 16.88
N ARG A 118 9.67 -6.13 15.67
CA ARG A 118 11.05 -6.27 15.18
C ARG A 118 11.87 -4.98 15.28
N TYR A 119 11.22 -3.81 15.27
CA TYR A 119 11.90 -2.54 15.03
C TYR A 119 11.54 -1.39 15.97
N LEU A 120 10.51 -1.53 16.81
CA LEU A 120 10.06 -0.51 17.77
C LEU A 120 9.96 -1.11 19.18
#